data_AF-A0A2V6C4X8-F1
#
_entry.id   AF-A0A2V6C4X8-F1
#
_cell.length_a   1.000
_cell.length_b   1.000
_cell.length_c   1.000
_cell.angle_alpha   90.00
_cell.angle_beta   90.00
_cell.angle_gamma   90.00
#
_symmetry.space_group_name_H-M   'P 1'
#
loop_
_entity.id
_entity.type
_entity.pdbx_description
1 polymer ?
#
loop_
_entity_poly.entity_id
_entity_poly.type
_entity_poly.pdbx_seq_one_letter_code
_entity_poly.pdbx_strand_id
1 'polypeptide(L)'
;NVTSVQFFTNSVSVGADTTAPYSIVASNLAAGSYALRAVAADNSGLTSTSSVVNISVVAPAAVTLSSPVVSNGQFQFTYSADAGLRYVVENSSNLVNWSSLTTNTASGSTVLYGEAFDVNVLRFYRVGRLPNP
;
A
#
# COMPACT_ATOMS: atom_id res chain seq x y z
N ASN A 1 20.15 3.31 -32.57
CA ASN A 1 19.37 4.21 -31.70
C ASN A 1 18.22 3.41 -31.12
N VAL A 2 17.98 3.43 -29.81
CA VAL A 2 16.86 2.68 -29.22
C VAL A 2 15.54 3.34 -29.65
N THR A 3 14.67 2.56 -30.26
CA THR A 3 13.39 3.01 -30.80
C THR A 3 12.21 2.56 -29.94
N SER A 4 12.38 1.47 -29.18
CA SER A 4 11.38 1.03 -28.22
C SER A 4 11.98 0.25 -27.06
N VAL A 5 11.29 0.25 -25.93
CA VAL A 5 11.58 -0.60 -24.78
C VAL A 5 10.28 -1.30 -24.37
N GLN A 6 10.26 -2.62 -24.50
CA GLN A 6 9.16 -3.48 -24.07
C GLN A 6 9.41 -3.96 -22.64
N PHE A 7 8.44 -3.78 -21.76
CA PHE A 7 8.51 -4.18 -20.35
C PHE A 7 7.71 -5.46 -20.11
N PHE A 8 8.20 -6.30 -19.20
CA PHE A 8 7.59 -7.59 -18.86
C PHE A 8 7.52 -7.81 -17.34
N THR A 9 6.44 -8.46 -16.91
CA THR A 9 6.32 -9.11 -15.61
C THR A 9 6.28 -10.63 -15.85
N ASN A 10 7.24 -11.37 -15.29
CA ASN A 10 7.44 -12.79 -15.63
C ASN A 10 7.59 -12.94 -17.15
N SER A 11 6.81 -13.83 -17.80
CA SER A 11 6.78 -13.97 -19.25
C SER A 11 5.76 -13.05 -19.96
N VAL A 12 5.00 -12.24 -19.22
CA VAL A 12 3.87 -11.44 -19.75
C VAL A 12 4.31 -10.00 -20.03
N SER A 13 4.00 -9.50 -21.22
CA SER A 13 4.21 -8.10 -21.60
C SER A 13 3.26 -7.19 -20.81
N VAL A 14 3.80 -6.12 -20.21
CA VAL A 14 3.00 -5.06 -19.56
C VAL A 14 2.88 -3.80 -20.41
N GLY A 15 3.60 -3.73 -21.51
CA GLY A 15 3.55 -2.62 -22.47
C GLY A 15 4.93 -2.17 -22.94
N ALA A 16 4.96 -1.38 -24.01
CA ALA A 16 6.18 -0.81 -24.56
C ALA A 16 6.12 0.72 -24.56
N ASP A 17 7.29 1.33 -24.41
CA ASP A 17 7.49 2.77 -24.54
C ASP A 17 8.45 3.05 -25.69
N THR A 18 8.07 3.97 -26.57
CA THR A 18 8.87 4.39 -27.74
C THR A 18 9.52 5.76 -27.54
N THR A 19 9.34 6.40 -26.39
CA THR A 19 9.80 7.75 -26.12
C THR A 19 10.67 7.78 -24.87
N ALA A 20 11.93 8.18 -25.01
CA ALA A 20 12.82 8.33 -23.87
C ALA A 20 12.40 9.56 -23.01
N PRO A 21 12.49 9.49 -21.66
CA PRO A 21 12.94 8.36 -20.85
C PRO A 21 11.88 7.25 -20.73
N TYR A 22 12.28 6.00 -21.00
CA TYR A 22 11.36 4.87 -21.12
C TYR A 22 10.78 4.43 -19.78
N SER A 23 9.45 4.35 -19.67
CA SER A 23 8.78 3.88 -18.46
C SER A 23 7.40 3.28 -18.72
N ILE A 24 6.90 2.48 -17.77
CA ILE A 24 5.54 1.94 -17.78
C ILE A 24 5.01 1.88 -16.35
N VAL A 25 3.69 1.99 -16.18
CA VAL A 25 3.00 1.68 -14.92
C VAL A 25 2.38 0.28 -15.02
N ALA A 26 2.82 -0.64 -14.16
CA ALA A 26 2.18 -1.94 -14.00
C ALA A 26 1.13 -1.88 -12.87
N SER A 27 -0.14 -1.78 -13.25
CA SER A 27 -1.27 -1.63 -12.31
C SER A 27 -1.93 -2.96 -11.96
N ASN A 28 -2.57 -3.02 -10.79
CA ASN A 28 -3.43 -4.13 -10.36
C ASN A 28 -2.75 -5.52 -10.38
N LEU A 29 -1.45 -5.58 -10.07
CA LEU A 29 -0.76 -6.85 -9.89
C LEU A 29 -1.37 -7.60 -8.70
N ALA A 30 -1.68 -8.87 -8.90
CA ALA A 30 -2.13 -9.74 -7.83
C ALA A 30 -0.99 -10.00 -6.84
N ALA A 31 -1.31 -10.45 -5.62
CA ALA A 31 -0.28 -10.88 -4.70
C ALA A 31 0.51 -12.06 -5.28
N GLY A 32 1.84 -11.96 -5.26
CA GLY A 32 2.73 -12.93 -5.89
C GLY A 32 4.16 -12.41 -6.06
N SER A 33 5.03 -13.27 -6.60
CA SER A 33 6.39 -12.89 -6.99
C SER A 33 6.43 -12.56 -8.48
N TYR A 34 7.17 -11.51 -8.83
CA TYR A 34 7.33 -11.07 -10.21
C TYR A 34 8.80 -10.86 -10.57
N ALA A 35 9.21 -11.44 -11.68
CA ALA A 35 10.48 -11.18 -12.35
C ALA A 35 10.27 -10.08 -13.40
N LEU A 36 10.73 -8.87 -13.12
CA LEU A 36 10.66 -7.74 -14.03
C LEU A 36 11.85 -7.74 -14.97
N ARG A 37 11.60 -7.53 -16.27
CA ARG A 37 12.66 -7.26 -17.26
C ARG A 37 12.18 -6.28 -18.33
N ALA A 38 13.14 -5.65 -18.99
CA ALA A 38 12.92 -4.83 -20.17
C ALA A 38 13.70 -5.39 -21.37
N VAL A 39 13.14 -5.23 -22.57
CA VAL A 39 13.79 -5.57 -23.83
C VAL A 39 13.80 -4.30 -24.68
N ALA A 40 14.98 -3.76 -24.93
CA ALA A 40 15.18 -2.62 -25.82
C ALA A 40 15.37 -3.10 -27.25
N ALA A 41 14.76 -2.40 -28.21
CA ALA A 41 14.98 -2.61 -29.64
C ALA A 41 15.54 -1.32 -30.28
N ASP A 42 16.45 -1.47 -31.23
CA ASP A 42 16.98 -0.35 -32.00
C ASP A 42 16.33 -0.21 -33.40
N ASN A 43 16.71 0.82 -34.13
CA ASN A 43 16.24 1.10 -35.49
C ASN A 43 16.68 0.07 -36.54
N SER A 44 17.58 -0.86 -36.19
CA SER A 44 18.02 -1.98 -37.03
C SER A 44 17.34 -3.30 -36.64
N GLY A 45 16.44 -3.27 -35.66
CA GLY A 45 15.74 -4.45 -35.16
C GLY A 45 16.59 -5.32 -34.21
N LEU A 46 17.77 -4.87 -33.80
CA LEU A 46 18.58 -5.56 -32.80
C LEU A 46 17.96 -5.36 -31.42
N THR A 47 18.01 -6.40 -30.59
CA THR A 47 17.43 -6.37 -29.25
C THR A 47 18.46 -6.64 -28.17
N SER A 48 18.24 -6.04 -26.99
CA SER A 48 19.01 -6.32 -25.78
C SER A 48 18.06 -6.42 -24.59
N THR A 49 18.30 -7.41 -23.71
CA THR A 49 17.46 -7.68 -22.53
C THR A 49 18.18 -7.24 -21.27
N SER A 50 17.47 -6.56 -20.37
CA SER A 50 18.01 -6.16 -19.07
C SER A 50 18.27 -7.35 -18.15
N SER A 51 19.02 -7.12 -17.07
CA SER A 51 18.99 -8.01 -15.91
C SER A 51 17.56 -8.08 -15.34
N VAL A 52 17.24 -9.20 -14.68
CA VAL A 52 15.95 -9.39 -14.01
C VAL A 52 15.96 -8.71 -12.65
N VAL A 53 14.88 -7.98 -12.34
CA VAL A 53 14.60 -7.43 -11.01
C VAL A 53 13.44 -8.21 -10.39
N ASN A 54 13.67 -8.86 -9.25
CA ASN A 54 12.62 -9.61 -8.56
C ASN A 54 11.91 -8.72 -7.55
N ILE A 55 10.58 -8.72 -7.59
CA ILE A 55 9.72 -8.05 -6.59
C ILE A 55 8.70 -9.03 -6.03
N SER A 56 8.17 -8.72 -4.85
CA SER A 56 6.99 -9.37 -4.29
C SER A 56 5.88 -8.35 -4.11
N VAL A 57 4.69 -8.69 -4.62
CA VAL A 57 3.45 -7.99 -4.34
C VAL A 57 2.74 -8.78 -3.24
N VAL A 58 2.44 -8.13 -2.12
CA VAL A 58 1.75 -8.75 -0.99
C VAL A 58 0.33 -8.23 -0.90
N ALA A 59 -0.61 -9.13 -0.61
CA ALA A 59 -1.93 -8.73 -0.17
C ALA A 59 -1.80 -8.26 1.28
N PRO A 60 -2.08 -7.00 1.60
CA PRO A 60 -1.87 -6.55 2.96
C PRO A 60 -2.99 -7.07 3.86
N ALA A 61 -2.64 -7.40 5.10
CA ALA A 61 -3.50 -8.07 6.05
C ALA A 61 -4.80 -7.29 6.30
N ALA A 62 -5.85 -8.02 6.66
CA ALA A 62 -7.09 -7.41 7.10
C ALA A 62 -6.83 -6.60 8.39
N VAL A 63 -7.43 -5.41 8.46
CA VAL A 63 -7.35 -4.58 9.66
C VAL A 63 -8.38 -5.09 10.67
N THR A 64 -7.91 -5.44 11.86
CA THR A 64 -8.71 -5.90 12.99
C THR A 64 -8.39 -5.01 14.18
N LEU A 65 -9.42 -4.53 14.86
CA LEU A 65 -9.28 -3.79 16.12
C LEU A 65 -9.43 -4.78 17.27
N SER A 66 -8.57 -4.66 18.28
CA SER A 66 -8.52 -5.56 19.43
C SER A 66 -8.16 -4.82 20.71
N SER A 67 -8.41 -5.48 21.84
CA SER A 67 -8.03 -5.00 23.17
C SER A 67 -8.52 -3.58 23.51
N PRO A 68 -9.79 -3.20 23.25
CA PRO A 68 -10.29 -1.90 23.67
C PRO A 68 -10.27 -1.82 25.20
N VAL A 69 -9.65 -0.78 25.74
CA VAL A 69 -9.51 -0.57 27.17
C VAL A 69 -9.60 0.91 27.52
N VAL A 70 -10.19 1.20 28.68
CA VAL A 70 -10.06 2.51 29.32
C VAL A 70 -9.18 2.35 30.55
N SER A 71 -8.05 3.06 30.59
CA SER A 71 -7.13 3.03 31.72
C SER A 71 -6.54 4.42 31.93
N ASN A 72 -6.46 4.87 33.18
CA ASN A 72 -5.93 6.19 33.56
C ASN A 72 -6.54 7.36 32.76
N GLY A 73 -7.85 7.31 32.49
CA GLY A 73 -8.55 8.35 31.73
C GLY A 73 -8.23 8.38 30.23
N GLN A 74 -7.60 7.32 29.68
CA GLN A 74 -7.37 7.17 28.25
C GLN A 74 -8.14 5.98 27.70
N PHE A 75 -8.80 6.18 26.56
CA PHE A 75 -9.31 5.09 25.74
C PHE A 75 -8.22 4.64 24.77
N GLN A 76 -8.01 3.34 24.68
CA GLN A 76 -6.96 2.74 23.86
C GLN A 76 -7.48 1.48 23.17
N PHE A 77 -6.94 1.19 21.99
CA PHE A 77 -7.08 -0.10 21.32
C PHE A 77 -5.86 -0.37 20.44
N THR A 78 -5.64 -1.64 20.12
CA THR A 78 -4.64 -2.04 19.14
C THR A 78 -5.30 -2.39 17.82
N TYR A 79 -4.62 -2.13 16.70
CA TYR A 79 -5.06 -2.61 15.40
C TYR A 79 -3.96 -3.33 14.63
N SER A 80 -4.32 -4.37 13.87
CA SER A 80 -3.40 -5.06 12.97
C SER A 80 -3.01 -4.19 11.78
N ALA A 81 -1.74 -4.24 11.40
CA ALA A 81 -1.17 -3.44 10.33
C ALA A 81 -0.03 -4.21 9.64
N ASP A 82 0.38 -3.75 8.46
CA ASP A 82 1.60 -4.19 7.80
C ASP A 82 2.63 -3.08 7.87
N ALA A 83 3.85 -3.43 8.28
CA ALA A 83 4.93 -2.45 8.42
C ALA A 83 5.20 -1.72 7.09
N GLY A 84 5.38 -0.41 7.16
CA GLY A 84 5.60 0.45 5.99
C GLY A 84 4.32 0.95 5.31
N LEU A 85 3.14 0.40 5.63
CA LEU A 85 1.87 0.89 5.09
C LEU A 85 1.28 2.01 5.96
N ARG A 86 0.47 2.87 5.32
CA ARG A 86 -0.18 4.01 5.97
C ARG A 86 -1.60 3.67 6.39
N TYR A 87 -1.98 4.08 7.59
CA TYR A 87 -3.29 3.86 8.18
C TYR A 87 -3.86 5.17 8.72
N VAL A 88 -5.18 5.30 8.67
CA VAL A 88 -5.95 6.39 9.26
C VAL A 88 -6.88 5.82 10.32
N VAL A 89 -6.84 6.39 11.52
CA VAL A 89 -7.85 6.15 12.56
C VAL A 89 -8.93 7.20 12.42
N GLU A 90 -10.18 6.76 12.39
CA GLU A 90 -11.34 7.65 12.26
C GLU A 90 -12.36 7.37 13.35
N ASN A 91 -13.13 8.39 13.72
CA ASN A 91 -14.30 8.22 14.57
C ASN A 91 -15.59 8.74 13.94
N SER A 92 -16.71 8.34 14.53
CA SER A 92 -18.04 8.81 14.17
C SER A 92 -18.95 8.82 15.39
N SER A 93 -19.93 9.72 15.44
CA SER A 93 -21.02 9.69 16.42
C SER A 93 -22.25 8.90 15.95
N ASN A 94 -22.34 8.58 14.65
CA ASN A 94 -23.57 8.04 14.04
C ASN A 94 -23.34 6.94 12.99
N LEU A 95 -22.11 6.45 12.84
CA LEU A 95 -21.69 5.47 11.81
C LEU A 95 -21.80 5.95 10.35
N VAL A 96 -22.23 7.18 10.11
CA VAL A 96 -22.41 7.75 8.76
C VAL A 96 -21.30 8.74 8.44
N ASN A 97 -21.11 9.75 9.30
CA ASN A 97 -20.11 10.79 9.11
C ASN A 97 -18.86 10.42 9.89
N TRP A 98 -17.74 10.28 9.19
CA TRP A 98 -16.46 9.88 9.78
C TRP A 98 -15.47 11.04 9.72
N SER A 99 -14.73 11.24 10.81
CA SER A 99 -13.67 12.23 10.89
C SER A 99 -12.33 11.57 11.21
N SER A 100 -11.27 12.02 10.54
CA SER A 100 -9.93 11.48 10.75
C SER A 100 -9.32 12.05 12.04
N LEU A 101 -8.79 11.15 12.86
CA LEU A 101 -8.13 11.48 14.13
C LEU A 101 -6.62 11.52 13.98
N THR A 102 -6.05 10.48 13.39
CA THR A 102 -4.61 10.39 13.13
C THR A 102 -4.33 9.60 11.87
N THR A 103 -3.18 9.88 11.24
CA THR A 103 -2.62 9.10 10.14
C THR A 103 -1.18 8.77 10.47
N ASN A 104 -0.81 7.50 10.38
CA ASN A 104 0.53 7.03 10.67
C ASN A 104 0.99 5.97 9.67
N THR A 105 2.31 5.85 9.50
CA THR A 105 2.94 4.70 8.85
C THR A 105 3.21 3.66 9.93
N ALA A 106 2.73 2.43 9.74
CA ALA A 106 2.93 1.36 10.70
C ALA A 106 4.41 0.95 10.75
N SER A 107 4.98 0.87 11.96
CA SER A 107 6.35 0.40 12.18
C SER A 107 6.44 -1.12 12.39
N GLY A 108 5.31 -1.79 12.59
CA GLY A 108 5.23 -3.22 12.87
C GLY A 108 3.87 -3.80 12.49
N SER A 109 3.63 -5.04 12.91
CA SER A 109 2.40 -5.79 12.60
C SER A 109 1.17 -5.34 13.39
N THR A 110 1.38 -4.50 14.41
CA THR A 110 0.31 -3.91 15.23
C THR A 110 0.65 -2.47 15.58
N VAL A 111 -0.37 -1.66 15.79
CA VAL A 111 -0.24 -0.28 16.23
C VAL A 111 -1.21 -0.01 17.38
N LEU A 112 -0.72 0.67 18.42
CA LEU A 112 -1.52 1.17 19.52
C LEU A 112 -2.07 2.55 19.16
N TYR A 113 -3.38 2.72 19.25
CA TYR A 113 -4.03 4.02 19.26
C TYR A 113 -4.51 4.35 20.68
N GLY A 114 -4.43 5.62 21.06
CA GLY A 114 -4.95 6.11 22.32
C GLY A 114 -5.37 7.57 22.26
N GLU A 115 -6.43 7.90 23.01
CA GLU A 115 -6.90 9.27 23.20
C GLU A 115 -7.45 9.47 24.62
N ALA A 116 -7.69 10.73 24.99
CA ALA A 116 -8.38 11.04 26.24
C ALA A 116 -9.81 10.49 26.22
N PHE A 117 -10.20 9.79 27.28
CA PHE A 117 -11.53 9.22 27.41
C PHE A 117 -12.52 10.29 27.88
N ASP A 118 -13.60 10.49 27.11
CA ASP A 118 -14.71 11.37 27.47
C ASP A 118 -15.94 10.52 27.79
N VAL A 119 -16.35 10.52 29.06
CA VAL A 119 -17.51 9.75 29.55
C VAL A 119 -18.84 10.24 29.02
N ASN A 120 -18.90 11.45 28.44
CA ASN A 120 -20.15 12.06 27.97
C ASN A 120 -20.39 11.91 26.47
N VAL A 121 -19.46 11.26 25.75
CA VAL A 121 -19.53 11.16 24.29
C VAL A 121 -19.41 9.72 23.85
N LEU A 122 -20.43 9.24 23.14
CA LEU A 122 -20.35 7.96 22.44
C LEU A 122 -19.67 8.16 21.08
N ARG A 123 -18.63 7.36 20.82
CA ARG A 123 -17.89 7.34 19.56
C ARG A 123 -17.75 5.92 19.05
N PHE A 124 -17.91 5.76 17.75
CA PHE A 124 -17.53 4.57 17.01
C PHE A 124 -16.17 4.80 16.37
N TYR A 125 -15.37 3.74 16.26
CA TYR A 125 -14.03 3.79 15.69
C TYR A 125 -13.90 2.82 14.52
N ARG A 126 -13.12 3.23 13.53
CA ARG A 126 -12.62 2.34 12.48
C ARG A 126 -11.21 2.74 12.10
N VAL A 127 -10.51 1.80 11.47
CA VAL A 127 -9.17 2.03 10.93
C VAL A 127 -9.19 1.69 9.45
N GLY A 128 -8.81 2.66 8.63
CA GLY A 128 -8.68 2.50 7.18
C GLY A 128 -7.22 2.38 6.76
N ARG A 129 -6.93 1.49 5.82
CA ARG A 129 -5.63 1.48 5.12
C ARG A 129 -5.68 2.51 4.00
N LEU A 130 -4.68 3.38 3.94
CA LEU A 130 -4.52 4.35 2.86
C LEU A 130 -3.75 3.73 1.68
N PRO A 131 -3.89 4.28 0.45
CA PRO A 131 -3.05 3.87 -0.67
C PRO A 131 -1.57 3.97 -0.31
N ASN A 132 -0.76 3.05 -0.86
CA ASN A 132 0.68 3.12 -0.71
C ASN A 132 1.19 4.44 -1.33
N PRO A 133 2.09 5.18 -0.66
CA PRO A 133 2.72 6.36 -1.23
C PRO A 133 3.59 6.03 -2.44
#